data_AF-A0A3L7RQ87-F1
#
_entry.id   AF-A0A3L7RQ87-F1
#
_cell.length_a   1.000
_cell.length_b   1.000
_cell.length_c   1.000
_cell.angle_alpha   90.00
_cell.angle_beta   90.00
_cell.angle_gamma   90.00
#
_symmetry.space_group_name_H-M   'P 1'
#
loop_
_entity.id
_entity.type
_entity.pdbx_description
1 polymer ?
#
loop_
_entity_poly.entity_id
_entity_poly.type
_entity_poly.pdbx_seq_one_letter_code
_entity_poly.pdbx_strand_id
1 'polypeptide(L)'
;GMDKKETATFGRMCLLSRRLVERGVRFVQLYHGAGSKWDAHSGIEANHSGHCQATDLPIAGLLKDLKQRGLLEQTLVIWGGEFGRTPMSEKGNGRDHNPTGFTMWMAGGGVKGAQTIGSTDDLGLRAVEDRLHVHDLHASILHLLGLNHRELTWFYKGRPERPTVNEGDFFKRLVTG
;
A
#
# COMPACT_ATOMS: atom_id res chain seq x y z
N GLY A 1 -5.82 10.96 15.61
CA GLY A 1 -6.81 11.17 14.55
C GLY A 1 -8.06 10.35 14.77
N MET A 2 -8.66 10.43 15.95
CA MET A 2 -9.95 9.77 16.24
C MET A 2 -11.03 10.75 16.69
N ASP A 3 -10.64 12.02 16.88
CA ASP A 3 -11.45 13.05 17.52
C ASP A 3 -12.47 13.67 16.54
N LYS A 4 -12.34 13.36 15.25
CA LYS A 4 -13.28 13.77 14.19
C LYS A 4 -14.08 12.56 13.71
N LYS A 5 -15.38 12.75 13.48
CA LYS A 5 -16.32 11.69 13.05
C LYS A 5 -15.83 10.94 11.82
N GLU A 6 -15.30 11.68 10.84
CA GLU A 6 -14.81 11.19 9.56
C GLU A 6 -13.63 10.22 9.73
N THR A 7 -12.76 10.49 10.71
CA THR A 7 -11.54 9.73 10.98
C THR A 7 -11.70 8.67 12.06
N ALA A 8 -12.74 8.76 12.88
CA ALA A 8 -12.85 8.01 14.14
C ALA A 8 -12.81 6.48 13.94
N THR A 9 -13.49 5.96 12.92
CA THR A 9 -13.52 4.53 12.64
C THR A 9 -12.14 4.01 12.23
N PHE A 10 -11.52 4.63 11.22
CA PHE A 10 -10.22 4.16 10.73
C PHE A 10 -9.09 4.45 11.72
N GLY A 11 -9.19 5.56 12.47
CA GLY A 11 -8.29 5.87 13.59
C GLY A 11 -8.31 4.80 14.69
N ARG A 12 -9.49 4.26 15.04
CA ARG A 12 -9.59 3.14 15.98
C ARG A 12 -8.92 1.87 15.44
N MET A 13 -9.09 1.57 14.15
CA MET A 13 -8.41 0.44 13.51
C MET A 13 -6.89 0.61 13.53
N CYS A 14 -6.39 1.82 13.24
CA CYS A 14 -4.97 2.15 13.31
C CYS A 14 -4.41 1.97 14.74
N LEU A 15 -5.11 2.49 15.76
CA LEU A 15 -4.70 2.32 17.15
C LEU A 15 -4.66 0.85 17.57
N LEU A 16 -5.67 0.07 17.19
CA LEU A 16 -5.71 -1.36 17.46
C LEU A 16 -4.53 -2.08 16.77
N SER A 17 -4.27 -1.73 15.50
CA SER A 17 -3.16 -2.30 14.74
C SER A 17 -1.82 -2.05 15.41
N ARG A 18 -1.56 -0.83 15.88
CA ARG A 18 -0.36 -0.54 16.68
C ARG A 18 -0.28 -1.40 17.94
N ARG A 19 -1.40 -1.58 18.65
CA ARG A 19 -1.46 -2.42 19.86
C ARG A 19 -1.25 -3.91 19.60
N LEU A 20 -1.60 -4.37 18.39
CA LEU A 20 -1.33 -5.74 17.92
C LEU A 20 0.16 -5.91 17.61
N VAL A 21 0.78 -4.94 16.92
CA VAL A 21 2.22 -4.92 16.66
C VAL A 21 3.02 -4.94 17.97
N GLU A 22 2.63 -4.11 18.96
CA GLU A 22 3.21 -4.13 20.31
C GLU A 22 3.15 -5.49 21.00
N ARG A 23 2.14 -6.31 20.67
CA ARG A 23 1.94 -7.65 21.24
C ARG A 23 2.58 -8.75 20.39
N GLY A 24 3.38 -8.39 19.38
CA GLY A 24 4.10 -9.35 18.55
C GLY A 24 3.27 -9.97 17.43
N VAL A 25 2.13 -9.39 17.07
CA VAL A 25 1.38 -9.84 15.88
C VAL A 25 2.19 -9.52 14.62
N ARG A 26 2.49 -10.55 13.84
CA ARG A 26 3.44 -10.49 12.71
C ARG A 26 2.85 -9.92 11.41
N PHE A 27 1.53 -9.93 11.28
CA PHE A 27 0.83 -9.44 10.09
C PHE A 27 -0.50 -8.82 10.50
N VAL A 28 -0.74 -7.58 10.08
CA VAL A 28 -1.97 -6.85 10.36
C VAL A 28 -2.45 -6.19 9.07
N GLN A 29 -3.69 -6.44 8.69
CA GLN A 29 -4.29 -5.82 7.52
C GLN A 29 -5.35 -4.80 7.95
N LEU A 30 -5.14 -3.56 7.53
CA LEU A 30 -6.10 -2.48 7.65
C LEU A 30 -6.85 -2.35 6.33
N TYR A 31 -8.18 -2.32 6.39
CA TYR A 31 -9.02 -2.15 5.22
C TYR A 31 -9.94 -0.94 5.39
N HIS A 32 -9.98 -0.08 4.36
CA HIS A 32 -10.85 1.08 4.30
C HIS A 32 -11.59 1.08 2.96
N GLY A 33 -12.90 1.35 3.00
CA GLY A 33 -13.71 1.41 1.77
C GLY A 33 -14.39 0.09 1.40
N ALA A 34 -14.86 -0.68 2.39
CA ALA A 34 -15.56 -1.94 2.16
C ALA A 34 -16.77 -1.81 1.21
N GLY A 35 -16.91 -2.79 0.31
CA GLY A 35 -17.88 -2.76 -0.79
C GLY A 35 -17.45 -1.86 -1.95
N SER A 36 -16.17 -1.92 -2.34
CA SER A 36 -15.61 -1.20 -3.49
C SER A 36 -15.81 0.32 -3.43
N LYS A 37 -15.73 0.94 -2.25
CA LYS A 37 -16.05 2.38 -2.10
C LYS A 37 -15.06 3.31 -2.81
N TRP A 38 -13.85 2.83 -3.09
CA TRP A 38 -12.87 3.56 -3.90
C TRP A 38 -13.06 3.37 -5.42
N ASP A 39 -14.01 2.51 -5.84
CA ASP A 39 -14.31 2.24 -7.25
C ASP A 39 -15.27 3.29 -7.83
N ALA A 40 -14.81 4.55 -7.86
CA ALA A 40 -15.64 5.69 -8.21
C ALA A 40 -15.71 5.92 -9.74
N HIS A 41 -16.68 5.27 -10.38
CA HIS A 41 -17.09 5.51 -11.77
C HIS A 41 -18.04 6.71 -11.94
N SER A 42 -18.37 7.40 -10.85
CA SER A 42 -19.03 8.71 -10.82
C SER A 42 -18.69 9.46 -9.53
N GLY A 43 -18.83 10.78 -9.52
CA GLY A 43 -18.64 11.61 -8.34
C GLY A 43 -17.26 11.49 -7.69
N ILE A 44 -16.20 11.27 -8.48
CA ILE A 44 -14.89 10.86 -7.98
C ILE A 44 -14.27 11.86 -7.01
N GLU A 45 -14.43 13.16 -7.26
CA GLU A 45 -13.87 14.19 -6.40
C GLU A 45 -14.45 14.13 -4.99
N ALA A 46 -15.78 14.08 -4.85
CA ALA A 46 -16.44 13.97 -3.55
C ALA A 46 -16.09 12.64 -2.86
N ASN A 47 -16.09 11.55 -3.63
CA ASN A 47 -15.77 10.21 -3.13
C ASN A 47 -14.34 10.11 -2.58
N HIS A 48 -13.33 10.40 -3.42
CA HIS A 48 -11.93 10.28 -3.03
C HIS A 48 -11.55 11.34 -1.99
N SER A 49 -12.07 12.57 -2.07
CA SER A 49 -11.81 13.57 -1.03
C SER A 49 -12.28 13.09 0.35
N GLY A 50 -13.48 12.52 0.44
CA GLY A 50 -14.01 11.99 1.69
C GLY A 50 -13.20 10.79 2.21
N HIS A 51 -12.80 9.89 1.32
CA HIS A 51 -12.03 8.70 1.72
C HIS A 51 -10.56 9.02 2.07
N CYS A 52 -9.93 9.94 1.37
CA CYS A 52 -8.62 10.47 1.74
C CYS A 52 -8.70 11.17 3.11
N GLN A 53 -9.69 12.04 3.32
CA GLN A 53 -9.88 12.71 4.60
C GLN A 53 -10.09 11.73 5.77
N ALA A 54 -10.81 10.63 5.53
CA ALA A 54 -11.06 9.61 6.54
C ALA A 54 -9.80 8.80 6.92
N THR A 55 -8.80 8.73 6.05
CA THR A 55 -7.64 7.83 6.21
C THR A 55 -6.32 8.53 6.50
N ASP A 56 -6.09 9.73 5.95
CA ASP A 56 -4.83 10.47 6.01
C ASP A 56 -4.33 10.69 7.45
N LEU A 57 -5.12 11.38 8.28
CA LEU A 57 -4.76 11.68 9.66
C LEU A 57 -4.60 10.42 10.54
N PRO A 58 -5.47 9.40 10.47
CA PRO A 58 -5.23 8.11 11.12
C PRO A 58 -3.90 7.44 10.76
N ILE A 59 -3.53 7.40 9.48
CA ILE A 59 -2.29 6.74 9.04
C ILE A 59 -1.07 7.51 9.54
N ALA A 60 -1.09 8.84 9.45
CA ALA A 60 -0.06 9.68 10.04
C ALA A 60 0.09 9.41 11.55
N GLY A 61 -1.04 9.22 12.25
CA GLY A 61 -1.07 8.81 13.65
C GLY A 61 -0.43 7.44 13.89
N LEU A 62 -0.74 6.42 13.07
CA LEU A 62 -0.14 5.10 13.17
C LEU A 62 1.37 5.14 13.01
N LEU A 63 1.87 5.80 11.97
CA LEU A 63 3.31 5.94 11.72
C LEU A 63 4.02 6.65 12.87
N LYS A 64 3.41 7.73 13.39
CA LYS A 64 3.95 8.47 14.54
C LYS A 64 3.98 7.61 15.80
N ASP A 65 2.91 6.88 16.11
CA ASP A 65 2.84 5.99 17.26
C ASP A 65 3.89 4.87 17.17
N LEU A 66 4.02 4.22 16.00
CA LEU A 66 5.03 3.18 15.78
C LEU A 66 6.44 3.73 15.97
N LYS A 67 6.73 4.91 15.40
CA LYS A 67 8.05 5.56 15.52
C LYS A 67 8.36 5.94 16.96
N GLN A 68 7.43 6.57 17.68
CA GLN A 68 7.60 6.99 19.07
C GLN A 68 7.90 5.82 20.02
N ARG A 69 7.52 4.60 19.61
CA ARG A 69 7.69 3.37 20.39
C ARG A 69 8.88 2.53 19.92
N GLY A 70 9.66 3.02 18.95
CA GLY A 70 10.77 2.28 18.36
C GLY A 70 10.34 1.06 17.53
N LEU A 71 9.06 0.95 17.18
CA LEU A 71 8.51 -0.20 16.45
C LEU A 71 8.56 -0.04 14.94
N LEU A 72 8.64 1.20 14.43
CA LEU A 72 8.63 1.46 12.99
C LEU A 72 9.82 0.81 12.27
N GLU A 73 11.00 0.81 12.88
CA GLU A 73 12.20 0.19 12.28
C GLU A 73 12.04 -1.34 12.10
N GLN A 74 11.21 -1.98 12.93
CA GLN A 74 10.94 -3.41 12.90
C GLN A 74 9.61 -3.76 12.22
N THR A 75 8.87 -2.76 11.73
CA THR A 75 7.56 -2.94 11.11
C THR A 75 7.56 -2.34 9.71
N LEU A 76 7.44 -3.19 8.70
CA LEU A 76 7.20 -2.74 7.33
C LEU A 76 5.71 -2.33 7.19
N VAL A 77 5.47 -1.04 7.00
CA VAL A 77 4.14 -0.50 6.70
C VAL A 77 4.03 -0.35 5.19
N ILE A 78 2.98 -0.92 4.60
CA ILE A 78 2.69 -0.85 3.16
C ILE A 78 1.32 -0.23 3.00
N TRP A 79 1.21 0.76 2.12
CA TRP A 79 -0.06 1.40 1.80
C TRP A 79 -0.25 1.46 0.28
N GLY A 80 -1.47 1.19 -0.13
CA GLY A 80 -1.90 1.28 -1.52
C GLY A 80 -3.21 0.54 -1.74
N GLY A 81 -3.60 0.43 -3.00
CA GLY A 81 -4.73 -0.35 -3.48
C GLY A 81 -4.32 -1.33 -4.57
N GLU A 82 -5.30 -1.88 -5.26
CA GLU A 82 -5.10 -2.83 -6.37
C GLU A 82 -4.76 -2.12 -7.70
N PHE A 83 -5.33 -0.93 -7.91
CA PHE A 83 -5.15 -0.10 -9.10
C PHE A 83 -5.44 1.37 -8.77
N GLY A 84 -4.99 2.27 -9.65
CA GLY A 84 -5.34 3.69 -9.60
C GLY A 84 -6.62 4.01 -10.38
N ARG A 85 -6.87 5.31 -10.60
CA ARG A 85 -7.90 5.78 -11.53
C ARG A 85 -7.25 6.47 -12.72
N THR A 86 -7.88 6.34 -13.89
CA THR A 86 -7.39 6.99 -15.13
C THR A 86 -7.36 8.50 -14.95
N PRO A 87 -6.43 9.21 -15.60
CA PRO A 87 -6.42 10.67 -15.55
C PRO A 87 -7.59 11.29 -16.33
N MET A 88 -8.16 10.52 -17.26
CA MET A 88 -9.32 10.89 -18.07
C MET A 88 -10.62 10.34 -17.49
N SER A 89 -11.73 10.97 -17.90
CA SER A 89 -13.10 10.50 -17.69
C SER A 89 -13.67 10.06 -19.03
N GLU A 90 -14.13 8.81 -19.13
CA GLU A 90 -14.86 8.34 -20.31
C GLU A 90 -16.32 8.83 -20.32
N LYS A 91 -16.87 9.16 -19.13
CA LYS A 91 -18.24 9.65 -18.96
C LYS A 91 -18.44 10.41 -17.64
N GLY A 92 -18.96 11.62 -17.74
CA GLY A 92 -19.36 12.42 -16.57
C GLY A 92 -18.19 12.77 -15.65
N ASN A 93 -18.39 12.64 -14.34
CA ASN A 93 -17.43 13.02 -13.30
C ASN A 93 -16.83 11.82 -12.54
N GLY A 94 -16.76 10.65 -13.20
CA GLY A 94 -16.01 9.48 -12.74
C GLY A 94 -14.73 9.29 -13.55
N ARG A 95 -13.97 8.24 -13.23
CA ARG A 95 -12.78 7.81 -14.01
C ARG A 95 -12.84 6.29 -14.15
N ASP A 96 -12.05 5.65 -15.03
CA ASP A 96 -11.94 4.18 -15.15
C ASP A 96 -10.72 3.64 -14.36
N HIS A 97 -10.55 2.32 -14.28
CA HIS A 97 -9.42 1.65 -13.60
C HIS A 97 -8.10 1.96 -14.31
N ASN A 98 -7.07 2.28 -13.53
CA ASN A 98 -5.72 2.48 -14.07
C ASN A 98 -4.72 1.48 -13.45
N PRO A 99 -4.54 0.30 -14.08
CA PRO A 99 -3.51 -0.65 -13.69
C PRO A 99 -2.12 -0.29 -14.23
N THR A 100 -2.01 0.72 -15.11
CA THR A 100 -0.76 1.03 -15.83
C THR A 100 0.09 2.11 -15.18
N GLY A 101 -0.48 2.93 -14.29
CA GLY A 101 0.22 3.98 -13.57
C GLY A 101 -0.52 4.34 -12.28
N PHE A 102 -0.02 3.85 -11.15
CA PHE A 102 -0.56 4.16 -9.83
C PHE A 102 0.55 4.08 -8.77
N THR A 103 0.24 4.60 -7.58
CA THR A 103 1.23 4.75 -6.51
C THR A 103 0.93 3.82 -5.35
N MET A 104 1.98 3.21 -4.82
CA MET A 104 2.02 2.60 -3.50
C MET A 104 3.18 3.23 -2.72
N TRP A 105 3.11 3.23 -1.39
CA TRP A 105 4.24 3.67 -0.56
C TRP A 105 4.51 2.69 0.58
N MET A 106 5.75 2.73 1.06
CA MET A 106 6.20 1.93 2.19
C MET A 106 6.93 2.81 3.21
N ALA A 107 6.91 2.38 4.48
CA ALA A 107 7.64 3.02 5.56
C ALA A 107 8.10 2.00 6.61
N GLY A 108 9.24 2.26 7.24
CA GLY A 108 9.79 1.35 8.25
C GLY A 108 10.34 0.05 7.68
N GLY A 109 10.66 -0.91 8.54
CA GLY A 109 11.12 -2.24 8.13
C GLY A 109 12.31 -2.26 7.18
N GLY A 110 13.24 -1.30 7.32
CA GLY A 110 14.43 -1.17 6.47
C GLY A 110 14.26 -0.37 5.18
N VAL A 111 13.04 0.10 4.85
CA VAL A 111 12.82 0.99 3.70
C VAL A 111 13.44 2.36 3.97
N LYS A 112 14.20 2.89 3.00
CA LYS A 112 14.71 4.27 3.05
C LYS A 112 13.55 5.22 2.79
N GLY A 113 13.24 6.07 3.77
CA GLY A 113 12.19 7.09 3.64
C GLY A 113 12.61 8.29 2.77
N ALA A 114 11.70 9.24 2.61
CA ALA A 114 11.92 10.51 1.90
C ALA A 114 12.44 10.36 0.46
N GLN A 115 11.93 9.35 -0.26
CA GLN A 115 12.21 9.14 -1.66
C GLN A 115 10.92 8.97 -2.46
N THR A 116 10.95 9.44 -3.70
CA THR A 116 9.98 9.13 -4.74
C THR A 116 10.71 8.29 -5.78
N ILE A 117 10.15 7.13 -6.11
CA ILE A 117 10.72 6.22 -7.10
C ILE A 117 9.77 6.17 -8.29
N GLY A 118 10.32 6.45 -9.46
CA GLY A 118 9.58 6.45 -10.71
C GLY A 118 8.69 7.67 -10.90
N SER A 119 8.08 7.70 -12.07
CA SER A 119 7.17 8.76 -12.51
C SER A 119 6.18 8.18 -13.53
N THR A 120 5.08 8.90 -13.72
CA THR A 120 4.13 8.62 -14.81
C THR A 120 4.40 9.51 -16.01
N ASP A 121 3.85 9.13 -17.16
CA ASP A 121 3.76 10.05 -18.31
C ASP A 121 3.06 11.36 -17.94
N ASP A 122 3.18 12.38 -18.80
CA ASP A 122 2.64 13.72 -18.58
C ASP A 122 1.12 13.74 -18.32
N LEU A 123 0.41 12.69 -18.74
CA LEU A 123 -1.02 12.54 -18.51
C LEU A 123 -1.32 11.85 -17.17
N GLY A 124 -0.38 11.13 -16.56
CA GLY A 124 -0.62 10.31 -15.38
C GLY A 124 -1.22 8.93 -15.70
N LEU A 125 -1.12 8.46 -16.94
CA LEU A 125 -1.74 7.21 -17.38
C LEU A 125 -0.82 6.00 -17.16
N ARG A 126 0.46 6.10 -17.54
CA ARG A 126 1.41 4.99 -17.48
C ARG A 126 2.63 5.35 -16.65
N ALA A 127 3.13 4.42 -15.83
CA ALA A 127 4.46 4.54 -15.26
C ALA A 127 5.51 4.46 -16.38
N VAL A 128 6.49 5.37 -16.38
CA VAL A 128 7.50 5.51 -17.44
C VAL A 128 8.93 5.41 -16.93
N GLU A 129 9.20 5.84 -15.70
CA GLU A 129 10.52 5.72 -15.06
C GLU A 129 10.47 4.75 -13.88
N ASP A 130 11.57 4.02 -13.66
CA ASP A 130 11.75 3.09 -12.53
C ASP A 130 10.51 2.24 -12.21
N ARG A 131 9.92 1.67 -13.27
CA ARG A 131 8.67 0.93 -13.18
C ARG A 131 8.87 -0.33 -12.34
N LEU A 132 8.01 -0.54 -11.35
CA LEU A 132 7.89 -1.83 -10.65
C LEU A 132 6.70 -2.61 -11.19
N HIS A 133 6.91 -3.87 -11.54
CA HIS A 133 5.81 -4.81 -11.70
C HIS A 133 5.30 -5.25 -10.33
N VAL A 134 4.05 -5.72 -10.24
CA VAL A 134 3.50 -6.26 -8.98
C VAL A 134 4.32 -7.44 -8.44
N HIS A 135 4.95 -8.22 -9.34
CA HIS A 135 5.87 -9.29 -8.96
C HIS A 135 7.14 -8.76 -8.26
N ASP A 136 7.75 -7.68 -8.77
CA ASP A 136 8.91 -7.05 -8.12
C ASP A 136 8.54 -6.46 -6.76
N LEU A 137 7.33 -5.88 -6.67
CA LEU A 137 6.82 -5.34 -5.42
C LEU A 137 6.66 -6.43 -4.36
N HIS A 138 6.00 -7.54 -4.70
CA HIS A 138 5.84 -8.68 -3.79
C HIS A 138 7.17 -9.37 -3.45
N ALA A 139 8.07 -9.54 -4.44
CA ALA A 139 9.40 -10.06 -4.20
C ALA A 139 10.18 -9.16 -3.21
N SER A 140 10.04 -7.84 -3.34
CA SER A 140 10.67 -6.86 -2.45
C SER A 140 10.10 -6.87 -1.04
N ILE A 141 8.77 -6.99 -0.89
CA ILE A 141 8.13 -7.14 0.42
C ILE A 141 8.64 -8.40 1.11
N LEU A 142 8.68 -9.54 0.41
CA LEU A 142 9.20 -10.79 0.97
C LEU A 142 10.67 -10.68 1.37
N HIS A 143 11.49 -10.04 0.54
CA HIS A 143 12.89 -9.77 0.84
C HIS A 143 13.06 -8.95 2.13
N LEU A 144 12.29 -7.86 2.29
CA LEU A 144 12.31 -7.01 3.50
C LEU A 144 11.82 -7.76 4.76
N LEU A 145 10.98 -8.78 4.59
CA LEU A 145 10.57 -9.70 5.66
C LEU A 145 11.60 -10.80 5.95
N GLY A 146 12.76 -10.80 5.27
CA GLY A 146 13.81 -11.81 5.42
C GLY A 146 13.51 -13.14 4.71
N LEU A 147 12.61 -13.14 3.73
CA LEU A 147 12.18 -14.32 2.99
C LEU A 147 12.71 -14.30 1.56
N ASN A 148 13.20 -15.45 1.08
CA ASN A 148 13.52 -15.63 -0.33
C ASN A 148 12.24 -16.05 -1.09
N HIS A 149 11.73 -15.17 -1.95
CA HIS A 149 10.48 -15.40 -2.69
C HIS A 149 10.52 -16.63 -3.62
N ARG A 150 11.71 -17.08 -4.06
CA ARG A 150 11.89 -18.25 -4.93
C ARG A 150 11.94 -19.56 -4.16
N GLU A 151 12.29 -19.49 -2.88
CA GLU A 151 12.35 -20.65 -1.98
C GLU A 151 11.06 -20.80 -1.16
N LEU A 152 10.31 -19.71 -0.98
CA LEU A 152 9.03 -19.73 -0.29
C LEU A 152 7.98 -20.45 -1.15
N THR A 153 7.85 -21.76 -0.92
CA THR A 153 6.89 -22.63 -1.60
C THR A 153 5.91 -23.26 -0.62
N TRP A 154 4.66 -23.44 -1.03
CA TRP A 154 3.68 -24.25 -0.28
C TRP A 154 2.92 -25.17 -1.23
N PHE A 155 2.42 -26.30 -0.73
CA PHE A 155 1.63 -27.22 -1.53
C PHE A 155 0.17 -26.80 -1.53
N TYR A 156 -0.42 -26.59 -2.71
CA TYR A 156 -1.82 -26.22 -2.86
C TYR A 156 -2.41 -26.85 -4.12
N LYS A 157 -3.58 -27.46 -3.99
CA LYS A 157 -4.31 -28.12 -5.09
C LYS A 157 -3.44 -29.05 -5.95
N GLY A 158 -2.54 -29.81 -5.32
CA GLY A 158 -1.75 -30.83 -6.01
C GLY A 158 -0.43 -30.36 -6.62
N ARG A 159 -0.02 -29.09 -6.44
CA ARG A 159 1.25 -28.57 -6.94
C ARG A 159 1.94 -27.62 -5.95
N PRO A 160 3.28 -27.48 -6.00
CA PRO A 160 3.95 -26.40 -5.30
C PRO A 160 3.58 -25.06 -5.92
N GLU A 161 3.17 -24.11 -5.07
CA GLU A 161 2.87 -22.72 -5.41
C GLU A 161 3.93 -21.79 -4.80
N ARG A 162 4.06 -20.60 -5.40
CA ARG A 162 4.92 -19.50 -4.93
C ARG A 162 4.15 -18.18 -5.00
N PRO A 163 4.42 -17.18 -4.13
CA PRO A 163 3.63 -15.95 -4.09
C PRO A 163 3.86 -15.05 -5.32
N THR A 164 5.00 -15.21 -5.97
CA THR A 164 5.46 -14.45 -7.15
C THR A 164 5.59 -15.34 -8.38
N VAL A 165 5.00 -16.55 -8.33
CA VAL A 165 5.16 -17.57 -9.38
C VAL A 165 6.66 -17.82 -9.66
N ASN A 166 7.15 -17.44 -10.85
CA ASN A 166 8.56 -17.57 -11.25
C ASN A 166 9.18 -16.21 -11.63
N GLU A 167 8.56 -15.11 -11.20
CA GLU A 167 8.89 -13.75 -11.63
C GLU A 167 9.26 -12.85 -10.45
N GLY A 168 9.70 -11.64 -10.77
CA GLY A 168 10.01 -10.59 -9.81
C GLY A 168 11.45 -10.66 -9.30
N ASP A 169 12.00 -9.47 -9.04
CA ASP A 169 13.27 -9.30 -8.37
C ASP A 169 13.18 -8.22 -7.28
N PHE A 170 14.06 -8.30 -6.29
CA PHE A 170 14.13 -7.28 -5.25
C PHE A 170 14.58 -5.92 -5.83
N PHE A 171 13.74 -4.90 -5.64
CA PHE A 171 14.03 -3.55 -6.10
C PHE A 171 14.91 -2.79 -5.10
N LYS A 172 16.24 -2.87 -5.32
CA LYS A 172 17.28 -2.36 -4.39
C LYS A 172 17.14 -0.89 -4.00
N ARG A 173 16.54 -0.04 -4.84
CA ARG A 173 16.38 1.40 -4.52
C ARG A 173 15.46 1.63 -3.32
N LEU A 174 14.56 0.70 -2.99
CA LEU A 174 13.72 0.77 -1.79
C LEU A 174 14.53 0.96 -0.50
N VAL A 175 15.77 0.47 -0.44
CA VAL A 175 16.63 0.55 0.76
C VAL A 175 17.88 1.40 0.57
N THR A 176 18.32 1.60 -0.67
CA THR A 176 19.56 2.34 -0.97
C THR A 176 19.31 3.81 -1.28
N GLY A 177 18.18 4.11 -1.94
CA GLY A 177 17.69 5.42 -2.43
C GLY A 177 18.62 6.12 -3.39
#